data_AF-V5FDC4-F1
#
_entry.id   AF-V5FDC4-F1
#
_cell.length_a   1.000
_cell.length_b   1.000
_cell.length_c   1.000
_cell.angle_alpha   90.00
_cell.angle_beta   90.00
_cell.angle_gamma   90.00
#
_symmetry.space_group_name_H-M   'P 1'
#
loop_
_entity.id
_entity.type
_entity.pdbx_description
1 polymer ?
#
loop_
_entity_poly.entity_id
_entity_poly.type
_entity_poly.pdbx_seq_one_letter_code
_entity_poly.pdbx_strand_id
1 'polypeptide(L)'
;MILHLASNTLLSTDGSKIKQFSCPLEKNWEQLSWTKSEFKRFCSSCDKHVIDLTTFTEEQIIAIFKIDPDACAYIDFRHSVNDIRFISTTKTHEQESNICGETNRDNLLVINTARDVESINRAVKLGYKVIIKPTVYDECFGEKVIIKQDEDSGEYIIQSYDLRSLDAYTNLSSTLQANLNSSPFAAYLIPKDLPKNTKVFMPDLIEHTVADKWQGNEYRKKSSEGIWDGEEIIIEKTMVFELLG
;
A
#
# COMPACT_ATOMS: atom_id res chain seq x y z
N MET A 1 -4.77 9.29 -27.44
CA MET A 1 -3.53 9.31 -26.61
C MET A 1 -2.50 8.29 -27.09
N ILE A 2 -1.23 8.45 -26.70
CA ILE A 2 -0.13 7.55 -27.07
C ILE A 2 0.64 7.12 -25.81
N LEU A 3 0.92 5.83 -25.65
CA LEU A 3 1.79 5.31 -24.59
C LEU A 3 3.11 4.80 -25.19
N HIS A 4 4.22 5.40 -24.76
CA HIS A 4 5.55 4.94 -25.08
C HIS A 4 6.02 3.92 -24.03
N LEU A 5 5.99 2.63 -24.38
CA LEU A 5 6.17 1.52 -23.45
C LEU A 5 7.58 1.50 -22.82
N ALA A 6 8.62 1.72 -23.63
CA ALA A 6 10.02 1.62 -23.16
C ALA A 6 10.39 2.67 -22.10
N SER A 7 9.72 3.83 -22.11
CA SER A 7 9.95 4.89 -21.12
C SER A 7 8.77 5.09 -20.18
N ASN A 8 7.77 4.20 -20.24
CA ASN A 8 6.50 4.31 -19.52
C ASN A 8 5.92 5.74 -19.54
N THR A 9 5.91 6.37 -20.72
CA THR A 9 5.55 7.79 -20.88
C THR A 9 4.27 7.93 -21.68
N LEU A 10 3.32 8.66 -21.11
CA LEU A 10 2.06 9.02 -21.72
C LEU A 10 2.20 10.34 -22.48
N LEU A 11 1.81 10.32 -23.74
CA LEU A 11 1.82 11.44 -24.65
C LEU A 11 0.38 11.73 -25.11
N SER A 12 0.14 13.01 -25.39
CA SER A 12 -1.07 13.50 -26.04
C SER A 12 -1.07 13.09 -27.51
N THR A 13 -2.23 13.20 -28.16
CA THR A 13 -2.43 12.92 -29.60
C THR A 13 -1.54 13.77 -30.50
N ASP A 14 -1.18 14.98 -30.07
CA ASP A 14 -0.22 15.87 -30.73
C ASP A 14 1.26 15.49 -30.49
N GLY A 15 1.52 14.46 -29.69
CA GLY A 15 2.87 14.01 -29.32
C GLY A 15 3.48 14.74 -28.11
N SER A 16 2.76 15.69 -27.51
CA SER A 16 3.22 16.40 -26.31
C SER A 16 3.29 15.47 -25.10
N LYS A 17 4.37 15.57 -24.29
CA LYS A 17 4.52 14.78 -23.07
C LYS A 17 3.48 15.19 -22.04
N ILE A 18 2.65 14.23 -21.61
CA ILE A 18 1.70 14.41 -20.50
C ILE A 18 2.40 14.05 -19.19
N LYS A 19 2.87 12.81 -19.07
CA LYS A 19 3.53 12.31 -17.86
C LYS A 19 4.40 11.09 -18.13
N GLN A 20 5.49 10.96 -17.39
CA GLN A 20 6.24 9.71 -17.29
C GLN A 20 5.93 9.03 -15.97
N PHE A 21 5.55 7.75 -16.04
CA PHE A 21 5.18 6.97 -14.86
C PHE A 21 6.38 6.18 -14.35
N SER A 22 6.52 6.16 -13.03
CA SER A 22 7.49 5.35 -12.32
C SER A 22 6.87 4.87 -11.01
N CYS A 23 6.64 3.56 -10.90
CA CYS A 23 6.25 2.91 -9.66
C CYS A 23 7.37 1.93 -9.29
N PRO A 24 8.15 2.20 -8.23
CA PRO A 24 9.27 1.34 -7.84
C PRO A 24 8.88 -0.10 -7.45
N LEU A 25 7.58 -0.35 -7.23
CA LEU A 25 7.06 -1.63 -6.76
C LEU A 25 6.08 -2.28 -7.75
N GLU A 26 5.88 -1.66 -8.92
CA GLU A 26 4.98 -2.17 -9.98
C GLU A 26 3.62 -2.65 -9.46
N LYS A 27 3.02 -1.89 -8.53
CA LYS A 27 1.74 -2.28 -7.92
C LYS A 27 0.61 -2.26 -8.93
N ASN A 28 -0.20 -3.31 -8.91
CA ASN A 28 -1.45 -3.42 -9.64
C ASN A 28 -2.62 -2.77 -8.88
N TRP A 29 -3.69 -2.44 -9.59
CA TRP A 29 -4.85 -1.74 -9.05
C TRP A 29 -5.45 -2.46 -7.83
N GLU A 30 -5.53 -3.79 -7.89
CA GLU A 30 -6.06 -4.68 -6.84
C GLU A 30 -5.22 -4.70 -5.56
N GLN A 31 -3.96 -4.27 -5.64
CA GLN A 31 -3.03 -4.18 -4.50
C GLN A 31 -3.06 -2.80 -3.81
N LEU A 32 -3.94 -1.91 -4.26
CA LEU A 32 -4.13 -0.58 -3.69
C LEU A 32 -5.34 -0.57 -2.76
N SER A 33 -5.23 0.20 -1.68
CA SER A 33 -6.28 0.36 -0.68
C SER A 33 -7.45 1.16 -1.27
N TRP A 34 -8.66 0.84 -0.84
CA TRP A 34 -9.88 1.52 -1.30
C TRP A 34 -10.04 2.88 -0.61
N THR A 35 -10.49 3.92 -1.33
CA THR A 35 -10.77 5.25 -0.74
C THR A 35 -12.27 5.59 -0.76
N LYS A 36 -12.69 6.78 -0.32
CA LYS A 36 -14.10 7.22 -0.44
C LYS A 36 -14.56 7.40 -1.91
N SER A 37 -13.61 7.56 -2.84
CA SER A 37 -13.90 7.74 -4.26
C SER A 37 -13.74 6.43 -5.03
N GLU A 38 -14.64 6.19 -5.99
CA GLU A 38 -14.51 5.05 -6.91
C GLU A 38 -13.35 5.22 -7.89
N PHE A 39 -12.96 6.46 -8.17
CA PHE A 39 -11.87 6.82 -9.08
C PHE A 39 -10.53 7.01 -8.38
N LYS A 40 -10.45 6.72 -7.07
CA LYS A 40 -9.18 6.82 -6.35
C LYS A 40 -8.97 5.59 -5.50
N ARG A 41 -7.79 5.02 -5.63
CA ARG A 41 -7.24 4.10 -4.64
C ARG A 41 -6.05 4.75 -3.95
N PHE A 42 -5.63 4.17 -2.85
CA PHE A 42 -4.52 4.66 -2.07
C PHE A 42 -3.37 3.65 -2.12
N CYS A 43 -2.20 4.12 -2.53
CA CYS A 43 -0.99 3.32 -2.50
C CYS A 43 -0.29 3.53 -1.17
N SER A 44 -0.37 2.53 -0.30
CA SER A 44 0.26 2.55 1.01
C SER A 44 1.80 2.60 1.00
N SER A 45 2.43 2.23 -0.12
CA SER A 45 3.90 2.16 -0.21
C SER A 45 4.57 3.47 -0.62
N CYS A 46 3.87 4.31 -1.37
CA CYS A 46 4.35 5.65 -1.72
C CYS A 46 3.53 6.76 -1.07
N ASP A 47 2.55 6.40 -0.23
CA ASP A 47 1.66 7.31 0.48
C ASP A 47 0.93 8.29 -0.45
N LYS A 48 0.53 7.82 -1.63
CA LYS A 48 -0.13 8.63 -2.66
C LYS A 48 -1.45 8.01 -3.07
N HIS A 49 -2.40 8.88 -3.41
CA HIS A 49 -3.60 8.48 -4.12
C HIS A 49 -3.24 8.12 -5.57
N VAL A 50 -3.75 7.00 -6.04
CA VAL A 50 -3.70 6.56 -7.43
C VAL A 50 -5.06 6.82 -8.05
N ILE A 51 -5.09 7.68 -9.05
CA ILE A 51 -6.31 8.10 -9.74
C ILE A 51 -6.58 7.12 -10.89
N ASP A 52 -7.80 6.57 -10.96
CA ASP A 52 -8.26 5.81 -12.10
C ASP A 52 -8.61 6.77 -13.24
N LEU A 53 -7.82 6.74 -14.32
CA LEU A 53 -8.01 7.58 -15.50
C LEU A 53 -8.81 6.87 -16.60
N THR A 54 -9.28 5.64 -16.36
CA THR A 54 -9.96 4.81 -17.38
C THR A 54 -11.14 5.54 -18.03
N THR A 55 -11.91 6.28 -17.23
CA THR A 55 -13.13 6.99 -17.70
C THR A 55 -12.90 8.47 -18.03
N PHE A 56 -11.66 8.97 -17.94
CA PHE A 56 -11.35 10.39 -18.14
C PHE A 56 -11.02 10.68 -19.61
N THR A 57 -11.39 11.85 -20.13
CA THR A 57 -10.97 12.28 -21.48
C THR A 57 -9.52 12.76 -21.47
N GLU A 58 -8.89 12.80 -22.64
CA GLU A 58 -7.53 13.31 -22.82
C GLU A 58 -7.34 14.71 -22.21
N GLU A 59 -8.28 15.64 -22.41
CA GLU A 59 -8.20 17.00 -21.86
C GLU A 59 -8.25 17.00 -20.32
N GLN A 60 -9.07 16.12 -19.73
CA GLN A 60 -9.16 15.98 -18.28
C GLN A 60 -7.87 15.38 -17.70
N ILE A 61 -7.29 14.38 -18.37
CA ILE A 61 -6.02 13.76 -17.99
C ILE A 61 -4.90 14.81 -18.03
N ILE A 62 -4.83 15.61 -19.08
CA ILE A 62 -3.87 16.72 -19.20
C ILE A 62 -4.06 17.72 -18.07
N ALA A 63 -5.31 18.09 -17.74
CA ALA A 63 -5.59 19.04 -16.66
C ALA A 63 -5.14 18.51 -15.29
N ILE A 64 -5.36 17.22 -15.00
CA ILE A 64 -4.91 16.58 -13.75
C ILE A 64 -3.39 16.72 -13.59
N PHE A 65 -2.61 16.35 -14.61
CA PHE A 65 -1.16 16.37 -14.51
C PHE A 65 -0.53 17.77 -14.66
N LYS A 66 -1.28 18.75 -15.15
CA LYS A 66 -0.88 20.17 -15.06
C LYS A 66 -1.00 20.71 -13.64
N ILE A 67 -2.01 20.27 -12.89
CA ILE A 67 -2.23 20.68 -11.50
C ILE A 67 -1.31 19.91 -10.55
N ASP A 68 -1.21 18.60 -10.73
CA ASP A 68 -0.36 17.72 -9.94
C ASP A 68 0.51 16.83 -10.85
N PRO A 69 1.71 17.31 -11.23
CA PRO A 69 2.65 16.55 -12.05
C PRO A 69 3.14 15.26 -11.40
N ASP A 70 3.00 15.10 -10.07
CA ASP A 70 3.50 13.98 -9.29
C ASP A 70 2.40 12.97 -8.91
N ALA A 71 1.15 13.21 -9.32
CA ALA A 71 0.01 12.33 -9.10
C ALA A 71 0.27 10.91 -9.62
N CYS A 72 -0.05 9.90 -8.83
CA CYS A 72 -0.06 8.51 -9.31
C CYS A 72 -1.37 8.24 -10.07
N ALA A 73 -1.29 7.44 -11.12
CA ALA A 73 -2.47 7.08 -11.89
C ALA A 73 -2.45 5.62 -12.34
N TYR A 74 -3.64 5.09 -12.51
CA TYR A 74 -3.94 3.81 -13.11
C TYR A 74 -4.79 4.05 -14.35
N ILE A 75 -4.61 3.22 -15.37
CA ILE A 75 -5.47 3.24 -16.55
C ILE A 75 -5.65 1.81 -17.05
N ASP A 76 -6.90 1.38 -17.18
CA ASP A 76 -7.22 0.13 -17.88
C ASP A 76 -7.33 0.42 -19.38
N PHE A 77 -6.29 0.05 -20.12
CA PHE A 77 -6.23 0.29 -21.56
C PHE A 77 -7.34 -0.41 -22.36
N ARG A 78 -7.95 -1.49 -21.83
CA ARG A 78 -9.01 -2.22 -22.54
C ARG A 78 -10.36 -1.55 -22.41
N HIS A 79 -10.58 -0.84 -21.31
CA HIS A 79 -11.85 -0.19 -20.98
C HIS A 79 -11.76 1.34 -21.03
N SER A 80 -10.63 1.89 -21.50
CA SER A 80 -10.43 3.34 -21.53
C SER A 80 -11.38 4.01 -22.52
N VAL A 81 -11.88 5.19 -22.14
CA VAL A 81 -12.67 6.07 -23.03
C VAL A 81 -11.80 6.63 -24.16
N ASN A 82 -10.48 6.74 -23.96
CA ASN A 82 -9.57 7.24 -24.99
C ASN A 82 -9.04 6.08 -25.85
N ASP A 83 -8.90 6.33 -27.15
CA ASP A 83 -8.10 5.47 -28.02
C ASP A 83 -6.61 5.65 -27.68
N ILE A 84 -6.00 4.61 -27.11
CA ILE A 84 -4.61 4.60 -26.66
C ILE A 84 -3.77 3.78 -27.63
N ARG A 85 -2.86 4.46 -28.33
CA ARG A 85 -1.92 3.83 -29.24
C ARG A 85 -0.62 3.51 -28.52
N PHE A 86 -0.11 2.29 -28.70
CA PHE A 86 1.13 1.85 -28.09
C PHE A 86 2.30 2.01 -29.08
N ILE A 87 3.36 2.69 -28.65
CA ILE A 87 4.63 2.75 -29.40
C ILE A 87 5.68 1.98 -28.61
N SER A 88 6.12 0.86 -29.18
CA SER A 88 7.29 0.11 -28.72
C SER A 88 8.46 0.46 -29.64
N THR A 89 9.45 1.18 -29.12
CA THR A 89 10.77 1.22 -29.75
C THR A 89 11.53 0.00 -29.27
N THR A 90 11.63 -1.03 -30.11
CA THR A 90 12.45 -2.20 -29.83
C THR A 90 13.89 -1.78 -29.62
N LYS A 91 14.33 -1.80 -28.36
CA LYS A 91 15.72 -2.10 -28.02
C LYS A 91 15.70 -3.36 -27.15
N THR A 92 16.01 -4.47 -27.80
CA THR A 92 16.54 -5.68 -27.19
C THR A 92 17.83 -5.36 -26.43
N HIS A 93 18.14 -6.20 -25.43
CA HIS A 93 19.29 -6.21 -24.51
C HIS A 93 19.08 -5.36 -23.23
N GLU A 94 19.15 -5.89 -22.01
CA GLU A 94 19.75 -7.13 -21.50
C GLU A 94 19.02 -7.58 -20.23
N GLN A 95 18.94 -8.90 -20.04
CA GLN A 95 18.57 -9.53 -18.78
C GLN A 95 19.61 -9.16 -17.73
N GLU A 96 19.31 -8.16 -16.90
CA GLU A 96 20.01 -8.04 -15.62
C GLU A 96 19.50 -9.14 -14.70
N SER A 97 20.44 -10.01 -14.34
CA SER A 97 20.29 -11.10 -13.40
C SER A 97 19.81 -10.59 -12.04
N ASN A 98 18.53 -10.81 -11.73
CA ASN A 98 18.03 -10.77 -10.36
C ASN A 98 18.59 -11.97 -9.58
N ILE A 99 19.82 -11.82 -9.07
CA ILE A 99 20.35 -12.64 -7.98
C ILE A 99 19.67 -12.16 -6.70
N CYS A 100 18.38 -12.48 -6.57
CA CYS A 100 17.58 -12.49 -5.35
C CYS A 100 16.35 -13.32 -5.72
N GLY A 101 16.30 -14.58 -5.28
CA GLY A 101 15.31 -15.55 -5.75
C GLY A 101 13.88 -15.00 -5.69
N GLU A 102 13.27 -14.83 -6.85
CA GLU A 102 11.82 -14.64 -6.98
C GLU A 102 11.17 -15.95 -6.52
N THR A 103 10.71 -15.97 -5.27
CA THR A 103 9.71 -16.95 -4.87
C THR A 103 8.48 -16.71 -5.73
N ASN A 104 7.94 -17.78 -6.33
CA ASN A 104 6.75 -17.72 -7.18
C ASN A 104 5.55 -17.25 -6.33
N ARG A 105 5.28 -15.94 -6.35
CA ARG A 105 4.27 -15.25 -5.52
C ARG A 105 2.86 -15.28 -6.12
N ASP A 106 2.72 -15.77 -7.36
CA ASP A 106 1.49 -15.64 -8.16
C ASP A 106 0.29 -16.42 -7.60
N ASN A 107 0.50 -17.34 -6.64
CA ASN A 107 -0.55 -18.18 -6.05
C ASN A 107 -0.87 -17.88 -4.58
N LEU A 108 -0.28 -16.84 -3.98
CA LEU A 108 -0.57 -16.50 -2.59
C LEU A 108 -1.74 -15.52 -2.49
N LEU A 109 -2.62 -15.75 -1.52
CA LEU A 109 -3.66 -14.78 -1.19
C LEU A 109 -3.00 -13.50 -0.66
N VAL A 110 -3.33 -12.38 -1.29
CA VAL A 110 -2.79 -11.06 -0.93
C VAL A 110 -3.60 -10.46 0.21
N ILE A 111 -2.92 -10.10 1.30
CA ILE A 111 -3.50 -9.33 2.41
C ILE A 111 -3.10 -7.87 2.24
N ASN A 112 -4.08 -7.05 1.90
CA ASN A 112 -3.90 -5.61 1.75
C ASN A 112 -3.91 -4.89 3.10
N THR A 113 -3.35 -3.68 3.11
CA THR A 113 -3.32 -2.80 4.28
C THR A 113 -4.22 -1.59 4.10
N ALA A 114 -4.78 -1.08 5.19
CA ALA A 114 -5.42 0.23 5.27
C ALA A 114 -4.65 1.10 6.27
N ARG A 115 -4.46 2.39 5.99
CA ARG A 115 -3.63 3.29 6.82
C ARG A 115 -4.41 4.47 7.42
N ASP A 116 -5.70 4.56 7.14
CA ASP A 116 -6.63 5.55 7.70
C ASP A 116 -7.92 4.88 8.18
N VAL A 117 -8.62 5.54 9.11
CA VAL A 117 -9.83 4.98 9.74
C VAL A 117 -10.95 4.80 8.73
N GLU A 118 -11.07 5.67 7.72
CA GLU A 118 -12.15 5.54 6.75
C GLU A 118 -11.96 4.34 5.83
N SER A 119 -10.73 4.05 5.40
CA SER A 119 -10.37 2.83 4.68
C SER A 119 -10.61 1.58 5.53
N ILE A 120 -10.28 1.64 6.82
CA ILE A 120 -10.56 0.55 7.78
C ILE A 120 -12.07 0.30 7.89
N ASN A 121 -12.88 1.34 8.13
CA ASN A 121 -14.33 1.19 8.30
C ASN A 121 -15.01 0.74 7.01
N ARG A 122 -14.48 1.14 5.85
CA ARG A 122 -14.95 0.60 4.57
C ARG A 122 -14.72 -0.90 4.49
N ALA A 123 -13.54 -1.38 4.90
CA ALA A 123 -13.25 -2.80 4.91
C ALA A 123 -14.17 -3.56 5.88
N VAL A 124 -14.44 -3.02 7.07
CA VAL A 124 -15.42 -3.56 8.02
C VAL A 124 -16.81 -3.69 7.38
N LYS A 125 -17.28 -2.64 6.69
CA LYS A 125 -18.57 -2.67 5.97
C LYS A 125 -18.64 -3.72 4.87
N LEU A 126 -17.51 -4.01 4.24
CA LEU A 126 -17.38 -5.07 3.24
C LEU A 126 -17.20 -6.47 3.86
N GLY A 127 -17.22 -6.57 5.19
CA GLY A 127 -17.13 -7.82 5.94
C GLY A 127 -15.71 -8.28 6.24
N TYR A 128 -14.68 -7.48 5.95
CA TYR A 128 -13.31 -7.85 6.31
C TYR A 128 -13.11 -7.82 7.82
N LYS A 129 -12.37 -8.79 8.34
CA LYS A 129 -11.76 -8.71 9.66
C LYS A 129 -10.54 -7.80 9.57
N VAL A 130 -10.42 -6.86 10.49
CA VAL A 130 -9.35 -5.87 10.50
C VAL A 130 -8.42 -6.11 11.68
N ILE A 131 -7.11 -6.08 11.44
CA ILE A 131 -6.08 -6.23 12.48
C ILE A 131 -5.25 -4.97 12.49
N ILE A 132 -5.51 -4.09 13.46
CA ILE A 132 -4.80 -2.82 13.61
C ILE A 132 -3.45 -3.09 14.30
N LYS A 133 -2.37 -2.55 13.74
CA LYS A 133 -1.00 -2.63 14.25
C LYS A 133 -0.38 -1.23 14.28
N PRO A 134 0.50 -0.94 15.25
CA PRO A 134 1.29 0.29 15.25
C PRO A 134 2.33 0.25 14.12
N THR A 135 2.70 1.42 13.59
CA THR A 135 3.67 1.52 12.48
C THR A 135 5.13 1.74 12.94
N VAL A 136 5.34 1.83 14.25
CA VAL A 136 6.58 2.24 14.92
C VAL A 136 7.59 1.11 15.14
N TYR A 137 8.86 1.53 15.24
CA TYR A 137 9.98 0.79 15.80
C TYR A 137 10.14 1.12 17.29
N ASP A 138 10.32 0.11 18.15
CA ASP A 138 10.24 0.19 19.63
C ASP A 138 11.06 1.30 20.32
N GLU A 139 12.01 1.93 19.63
CA GLU A 139 12.92 2.94 20.18
C GLU A 139 12.59 4.40 19.83
N CYS A 140 11.51 4.69 19.11
CA CYS A 140 11.26 6.03 18.59
C CYS A 140 10.03 6.72 19.22
N PHE A 141 10.18 8.00 19.61
CA PHE A 141 9.14 8.80 20.27
C PHE A 141 7.95 9.04 19.33
N GLY A 142 6.90 8.23 19.46
CA GLY A 142 5.75 8.28 18.56
C GLY A 142 4.59 9.15 19.03
N GLU A 143 3.82 9.66 18.07
CA GLU A 143 2.47 10.20 18.32
C GLU A 143 1.58 9.08 18.86
N LYS A 144 0.74 9.40 19.86
CA LYS A 144 -0.15 8.43 20.49
C LYS A 144 -1.56 8.62 19.95
N VAL A 145 -2.16 7.57 19.39
CA VAL A 145 -3.56 7.60 18.96
C VAL A 145 -4.38 6.61 19.77
N ILE A 146 -5.60 7.02 20.14
CA ILE A 146 -6.62 6.14 20.71
C ILE A 146 -7.65 5.86 19.63
N ILE A 147 -7.77 4.58 19.27
CA ILE A 147 -8.80 4.08 18.37
C ILE A 147 -9.76 3.22 19.19
N LYS A 148 -11.06 3.50 19.09
CA LYS A 148 -12.11 2.70 19.70
C LYS A 148 -12.96 2.06 18.62
N GLN A 149 -13.31 0.79 18.81
CA GLN A 149 -14.34 0.14 18.01
C GLN A 149 -15.72 0.40 18.63
N ASP A 150 -16.65 0.81 17.79
CA ASP A 150 -18.06 0.90 18.12
C ASP A 150 -18.68 -0.50 18.16
N GLU A 151 -19.34 -0.84 19.27
CA GLU A 151 -19.84 -2.20 19.50
C GLU A 151 -21.05 -2.55 18.61
N ASP A 152 -21.84 -1.55 18.22
CA ASP A 152 -23.06 -1.74 17.45
C ASP A 152 -22.77 -1.88 15.94
N SER A 153 -21.91 -1.01 15.40
CA SER A 153 -21.57 -0.97 13.98
C SER A 153 -20.30 -1.75 13.61
N GLY A 154 -19.44 -2.04 14.59
CA GLY A 154 -18.10 -2.60 14.37
C GLY A 154 -17.11 -1.62 13.74
N GLU A 155 -17.51 -0.37 13.47
CA GLU A 155 -16.66 0.68 12.92
C GLU A 155 -15.64 1.18 13.95
N TYR A 156 -14.51 1.69 13.49
CA TYR A 156 -13.48 2.29 14.31
C TYR A 156 -13.59 3.82 14.27
N ILE A 157 -13.34 4.46 15.41
CA ILE A 157 -13.29 5.93 15.54
C ILE A 157 -12.01 6.35 16.26
N ILE A 158 -11.43 7.45 15.81
CA ILE A 158 -10.31 8.09 16.50
C ILE A 158 -10.88 8.93 17.63
N GLN A 159 -10.57 8.57 18.88
CA GLN A 159 -11.04 9.31 20.05
C GLN A 159 -10.13 10.47 20.41
N SER A 160 -8.81 10.27 20.31
CA SER A 160 -7.84 11.30 20.68
C SER A 160 -6.46 11.02 20.11
N TYR A 161 -5.69 12.09 19.92
CA TYR A 161 -4.24 12.07 19.70
C TYR A 161 -3.44 12.59 20.93
N ASP A 162 -4.12 13.01 22.01
CA ASP A 162 -3.55 13.57 23.24
C ASP A 162 -4.09 12.85 24.49
N LEU A 163 -3.21 12.41 25.38
CA LEU A 163 -3.51 11.66 26.62
C LEU A 163 -3.82 12.54 27.84
N ARG A 164 -4.02 13.84 27.68
CA ARG A 164 -4.43 14.72 28.81
C ARG A 164 -5.93 14.67 29.11
N SER A 165 -6.70 13.80 28.45
CA SER A 165 -8.12 13.58 28.77
C SER A 165 -8.30 12.47 29.81
N LEU A 166 -9.25 12.69 30.73
CA LEU A 166 -9.54 11.82 31.88
C LEU A 166 -9.98 10.40 31.48
N ASP A 167 -10.46 10.21 30.24
CA ASP A 167 -10.96 8.94 29.68
C ASP A 167 -9.88 7.98 29.19
N ALA A 168 -8.61 8.41 29.13
CA ALA A 168 -7.50 7.57 28.69
C ALA A 168 -7.10 6.48 29.71
N TYR A 169 -7.59 6.56 30.96
CA TYR A 169 -7.23 5.64 32.04
C TYR A 169 -8.27 4.52 32.29
N THR A 170 -9.48 4.63 31.73
CA THR A 170 -10.61 3.75 32.10
C THR A 170 -10.99 2.75 31.01
N ASN A 171 -10.54 2.93 29.78
CA ASN A 171 -10.83 2.03 28.68
C ASN A 171 -9.56 1.31 28.23
N LEU A 172 -9.69 0.05 27.80
CA LEU A 172 -8.65 -0.75 27.15
C LEU A 172 -8.33 -0.20 25.74
N SER A 173 -8.07 1.10 25.65
CA SER A 173 -7.72 1.80 24.43
C SER A 173 -6.29 1.43 24.06
N SER A 174 -6.15 0.62 23.01
CA SER A 174 -4.87 0.25 22.42
C SER A 174 -4.08 1.52 22.09
N THR A 175 -3.03 1.79 22.87
CA THR A 175 -2.11 2.90 22.61
C THR A 175 -1.24 2.51 21.42
N LEU A 176 -1.41 3.16 20.28
CA LEU A 176 -0.59 2.94 19.10
C LEU A 176 0.40 4.10 18.97
N GLN A 177 1.68 3.78 18.79
CA GLN A 177 2.76 4.75 18.59
C GLN A 177 2.99 4.95 17.07
N ALA A 178 3.28 6.19 16.61
CA ALA A 178 3.56 6.58 15.21
C ALA A 178 5.04 6.83 14.84
N ASN A 179 5.55 6.39 13.68
CA ASN A 179 6.82 6.85 13.06
C ASN A 179 6.94 6.51 11.57
N LEU A 180 7.75 7.29 10.85
CA LEU A 180 8.20 7.19 9.43
C LEU A 180 7.13 7.02 8.35
N ASN A 181 5.91 6.67 8.73
CA ASN A 181 4.73 6.57 7.90
C ASN A 181 3.76 7.69 8.26
N SER A 182 2.98 8.15 7.30
CA SER A 182 2.05 9.28 7.45
C SER A 182 0.88 9.04 8.41
N SER A 183 0.73 7.80 8.90
CA SER A 183 -0.28 7.43 9.90
C SER A 183 0.37 6.63 11.03
N PRO A 184 -0.04 6.87 12.31
CA PRO A 184 0.47 6.12 13.47
C PRO A 184 0.21 4.62 13.41
N PHE A 185 -0.82 4.24 12.68
CA PHE A 185 -1.37 2.91 12.66
C PHE A 185 -1.61 2.49 11.21
N ALA A 186 -1.66 1.18 11.03
CA ALA A 186 -2.17 0.58 9.82
C ALA A 186 -2.91 -0.69 10.22
N ALA A 187 -3.66 -1.26 9.29
CA ALA A 187 -4.38 -2.47 9.55
C ALA A 187 -4.31 -3.45 8.39
N TYR A 188 -4.11 -4.72 8.71
CA TYR A 188 -4.27 -5.81 7.75
C TYR A 188 -5.75 -6.09 7.52
N LEU A 189 -6.13 -6.23 6.24
CA LEU A 189 -7.50 -6.48 5.81
C LEU A 189 -7.66 -7.97 5.50
N ILE A 190 -8.23 -8.72 6.46
CA ILE A 190 -8.36 -10.17 6.40
C ILE A 190 -9.76 -10.53 5.88
N PRO A 191 -9.90 -11.36 4.84
CA PRO A 191 -11.19 -11.90 4.43
C PRO A 191 -11.86 -12.65 5.59
N LYS A 192 -13.16 -12.43 5.81
CA LYS A 192 -13.91 -12.95 6.98
C LYS A 192 -13.73 -14.44 7.20
N ASP A 193 -13.76 -15.20 6.11
CA ASP A 193 -13.80 -16.66 6.11
C ASP A 193 -12.45 -17.27 5.73
N LEU A 194 -11.35 -16.53 5.96
CA LEU A 194 -10.01 -17.02 5.68
C LEU A 194 -9.68 -18.24 6.57
N PRO A 195 -9.42 -19.43 5.99
CA PRO A 195 -9.15 -20.62 6.80
C PRO A 195 -7.86 -20.48 7.60
N LYS A 196 -7.85 -20.99 8.83
CA LYS A 196 -6.61 -21.10 9.63
C LYS A 196 -5.53 -21.87 8.86
N ASN A 197 -4.28 -21.51 9.12
CA ASN A 197 -3.09 -21.99 8.44
C ASN A 197 -3.01 -21.64 6.94
N THR A 198 -3.72 -20.61 6.48
CA THR A 198 -3.58 -20.12 5.11
C THR A 198 -2.29 -19.33 4.95
N LYS A 199 -1.48 -19.68 3.95
CA LYS A 199 -0.30 -18.91 3.58
C LYS A 199 -0.72 -17.67 2.80
N VAL A 200 -0.24 -16.51 3.23
CA VAL A 200 -0.61 -15.20 2.69
C VAL A 200 0.63 -14.40 2.30
N PHE A 201 0.44 -13.46 1.38
CA PHE A 201 1.44 -12.47 1.03
C PHE A 201 0.99 -11.07 1.44
N MET A 202 1.84 -10.36 2.16
CA MET A 202 1.65 -8.98 2.57
C MET A 202 2.60 -8.10 1.74
N PRO A 203 2.11 -7.42 0.69
CA PRO A 203 2.94 -6.52 -0.12
C PRO A 203 3.36 -5.25 0.63
N ASP A 204 2.70 -4.95 1.76
CA ASP A 204 3.00 -3.85 2.65
C ASP A 204 3.04 -4.37 4.10
N LEU A 205 4.24 -4.61 4.62
CA LEU A 205 4.46 -5.08 5.98
C LEU A 205 4.38 -3.88 6.95
N ILE A 206 3.41 -3.92 7.85
CA ILE A 206 3.17 -2.86 8.84
C ILE A 206 4.26 -2.85 9.91
N GLU A 207 4.63 -4.02 10.40
CA GLU A 207 5.64 -4.20 11.44
C GLU A 207 7.02 -3.76 10.97
N HIS A 208 7.80 -3.19 11.88
CA HIS A 208 9.19 -2.86 11.62
C HIS A 208 10.06 -4.12 11.77
N THR A 209 10.26 -4.85 10.67
CA THR A 209 11.18 -6.00 10.63
C THR A 209 12.43 -5.63 9.84
N VAL A 210 13.62 -5.88 10.39
CA VAL A 210 14.89 -5.69 9.67
C VAL A 210 15.05 -6.80 8.64
N ALA A 211 15.24 -6.40 7.37
CA ALA A 211 15.53 -7.31 6.27
C ALA A 211 17.03 -7.60 6.18
N ASP A 212 17.87 -6.58 6.35
CA ASP A 212 19.32 -6.68 6.18
C ASP A 212 20.05 -5.58 6.99
N LYS A 213 21.33 -5.80 7.29
CA LYS A 213 22.22 -4.83 7.92
C LYS A 213 23.51 -4.68 7.12
N TRP A 214 23.80 -3.47 6.64
CA TRP A 214 25.03 -3.17 5.89
C TRP A 214 25.69 -1.89 6.40
N GLN A 215 26.96 -2.00 6.83
CA GLN A 215 27.78 -0.89 7.32
C GLN A 215 27.09 -0.03 8.40
N GLY A 216 26.37 -0.66 9.32
CA GLY A 216 25.63 0.03 10.39
C GLY A 216 24.28 0.63 9.97
N ASN A 217 23.89 0.50 8.70
CA ASN A 217 22.53 0.83 8.23
C ASN A 217 21.64 -0.42 8.28
N GLU A 218 20.41 -0.25 8.75
CA GLU A 218 19.40 -1.29 8.75
C GLU A 218 18.38 -1.04 7.64
N TYR A 219 18.08 -2.07 6.85
CA TYR A 219 17.07 -2.01 5.80
C TYR A 219 15.77 -2.65 6.30
N ARG A 220 14.67 -1.90 6.25
CA ARG A 220 13.34 -2.41 6.63
C ARG A 220 12.78 -3.34 5.56
N LYS A 221 12.23 -4.48 5.98
CA LYS A 221 11.42 -5.38 5.17
C LYS A 221 10.10 -4.70 4.78
N LYS A 222 9.88 -4.52 3.47
CA LYS A 222 8.68 -3.85 2.93
C LYS A 222 7.51 -4.79 2.67
N SER A 223 7.79 -6.07 2.42
CA SER A 223 6.79 -7.10 2.14
C SER A 223 7.21 -8.41 2.79
N SER A 224 6.25 -9.25 3.17
CA SER A 224 6.56 -10.58 3.70
C SER A 224 5.48 -11.59 3.33
N GLU A 225 5.88 -12.85 3.30
CA GLU A 225 4.96 -13.97 3.42
C GLU A 225 4.64 -14.19 4.91
N GLY A 226 3.50 -14.80 5.20
CA GLY A 226 3.08 -15.14 6.55
C GLY A 226 1.99 -16.21 6.56
N ILE A 227 1.62 -16.67 7.75
CA ILE A 227 0.58 -17.68 7.96
C ILE A 227 -0.52 -17.08 8.82
N TRP A 228 -1.75 -17.13 8.34
CA TRP A 228 -2.93 -16.77 9.12
C TRP A 228 -3.28 -17.87 10.12
N ASP A 229 -3.24 -17.61 11.42
CA ASP A 229 -3.54 -18.63 12.46
C ASP A 229 -5.01 -18.61 12.93
N GLY A 230 -5.81 -17.65 12.42
CA GLY A 230 -7.19 -17.40 12.81
C GLY A 230 -7.39 -16.14 13.65
N GLU A 231 -6.32 -15.60 14.22
CA GLU A 231 -6.32 -14.43 15.08
C GLU A 231 -5.34 -13.37 14.57
N GLU A 232 -4.13 -13.77 14.22
CA GLU A 232 -3.07 -12.93 13.69
C GLU A 232 -2.32 -13.56 12.50
N ILE A 233 -1.51 -12.74 11.81
CA ILE A 233 -0.61 -13.22 10.77
C ILE A 233 0.76 -13.44 11.40
N ILE A 234 1.19 -14.70 11.41
CA ILE A 234 2.54 -15.08 11.82
C ILE A 234 3.49 -14.77 10.66
N ILE A 235 4.27 -13.69 10.81
CA ILE A 235 5.21 -13.22 9.79
C ILE A 235 6.41 -14.17 9.73
N GLU A 236 6.79 -14.58 8.53
CA GLU A 236 7.97 -15.42 8.33
C GLU A 236 9.25 -14.64 8.66
N LYS A 237 10.03 -15.17 9.62
CA LYS A 237 11.29 -14.57 10.07
C LYS A 237 12.31 -14.58 8.96
N THR A 238 12.90 -13.42 8.68
CA THR A 238 14.07 -13.32 7.81
C THR A 238 15.30 -13.74 8.61
N MET A 239 16.12 -14.66 8.08
CA MET A 239 17.49 -14.81 8.56
C MET A 239 18.29 -13.60 8.06
N VAL A 240 18.69 -12.73 8.99
CA VAL A 240 19.58 -11.60 8.68
C VAL A 240 20.99 -12.17 8.49
N PHE A 241 21.52 -12.06 7.27
CA PHE A 241 22.91 -12.44 7.01
C PHE A 241 23.80 -11.24 7.33
N GLU A 242 24.55 -11.28 8.43
CA GLU A 242 25.68 -10.37 8.60
C GLU A 242 26.76 -10.77 7.59
N LEU A 243 26.88 -10.01 6.50
CA LEU A 243 28.04 -10.08 5.62
C LEU A 243 29.22 -9.45 6.38
N LEU A 244 29.88 -10.26 7.22
CA LEU A 244 31.15 -9.92 7.83
C LEU A 244 32.20 -9.84 6.72
N GLY A 245 32.65 -8.62 6.44
CA GLY A 245 33.85 -8.35 5.66
C GLY A 245 35.12 -8.69 6.42
#